data_AF-Q9AR99-F1
#
_entry.id   AF-Q9AR99-F1
#
_cell.length_a   1.000
_cell.length_b   1.000
_cell.length_c   1.000
_cell.angle_alpha   90.00
_cell.angle_beta   90.00
_cell.angle_gamma   90.00
#
_symmetry.space_group_name_H-M   'P 1'
#
loop_
_entity.id
_entity.type
_entity.pdbx_description
1 polymer ?
#
loop_
_entity_poly.entity_id
_entity_poly.type
_entity_poly.pdbx_seq_one_letter_code
_entity_poly.pdbx_strand_id
1 'polypeptide(L)'
;LLVLDDVDERFEFCQILGKLGHFSSESRFIITTRDKRVLELLQEYKLYEPEEMSYDHSLQLFSKHAFRMHYPPEDYATLCDEFVKVAAGLPLALSS
;
A
#
# COMPACT_ATOMS: atom_id res chain seq x y z
N LEU A 1 -10.10 -15.99 2.61
CA LEU A 1 -9.39 -14.69 2.63
C LEU A 1 -10.28 -13.72 1.88
N LEU A 2 -10.65 -12.60 2.50
CA LEU A 2 -11.38 -11.51 1.86
C LEU A 2 -10.53 -10.25 1.96
N VAL A 3 -10.44 -9.50 0.85
CA VAL A 3 -9.74 -8.22 0.81
C VAL A 3 -10.77 -7.13 0.52
N LEU A 4 -10.82 -6.13 1.39
CA LEU A 4 -11.66 -4.95 1.25
C LEU A 4 -10.72 -3.78 0.97
N ASP A 5 -10.82 -3.23 -0.23
CA ASP A 5 -9.92 -2.17 -0.69
C ASP A 5 -10.54 -0.78 -0.58
N ASP A 6 -9.74 0.21 -0.18
CA ASP A 6 -10.10 1.64 -0.06
C ASP A 6 -11.38 1.90 0.76
N VAL A 7 -11.48 1.25 1.92
CA VAL A 7 -12.64 1.35 2.81
C VAL A 7 -12.68 2.70 3.53
N ASP A 8 -13.86 3.31 3.62
CA ASP A 8 -14.10 4.58 4.32
C ASP A 8 -15.07 4.45 5.53
N GLU A 9 -15.30 5.56 6.23
CA GLU A 9 -16.12 5.63 7.46
C GLU A 9 -17.60 5.22 7.27
N ARG A 10 -18.09 5.11 6.03
CA ARG A 10 -19.45 4.67 5.71
C ARG A 10 -19.55 3.15 5.65
N PHE A 11 -18.43 2.44 5.74
CA PHE A 11 -18.41 0.99 5.67
C PHE A 11 -18.90 0.37 6.98
N GLU A 12 -20.14 -0.12 6.94
CA GLU A 12 -20.69 -0.94 8.00
C GLU A 12 -20.44 -2.44 7.72
N PHE A 13 -19.40 -2.98 8.34
CA PHE A 13 -18.97 -4.38 8.17
C PHE A 13 -20.14 -5.38 8.30
N CYS A 14 -20.97 -5.21 9.34
CA CYS A 14 -22.11 -6.10 9.60
C CYS A 14 -23.23 -5.98 8.57
N GLN A 15 -23.43 -4.81 7.94
CA GLN A 15 -24.44 -4.64 6.89
C GLN A 15 -24.01 -5.33 5.59
N ILE A 16 -22.72 -5.25 5.25
CA ILE A 16 -22.20 -5.72 3.96
C ILE A 16 -21.86 -7.21 4.02
N LEU A 17 -21.25 -7.67 5.11
CA LEU A 17 -20.73 -9.04 5.23
C LEU A 17 -21.57 -9.93 6.16
N GLY A 18 -22.59 -9.38 6.80
CA GLY A 18 -23.33 -10.05 7.86
C GLY A 18 -22.53 -10.13 9.16
N LYS A 19 -23.01 -10.93 10.11
CA LYS A 19 -22.33 -11.10 11.40
C LYS A 19 -21.00 -11.84 11.22
N LEU A 20 -19.97 -11.40 11.93
CA LEU A 20 -18.65 -12.08 11.96
C LEU A 20 -18.76 -13.58 12.27
N GLY A 21 -19.74 -14.01 13.08
CA GLY A 21 -19.99 -15.42 13.39
C GLY A 21 -20.44 -16.29 12.20
N HIS A 22 -20.71 -15.71 11.03
CA HIS A 22 -20.96 -16.47 9.80
C HIS A 22 -19.65 -16.96 9.15
N PHE A 23 -18.51 -16.44 9.57
CA PHE A 23 -17.20 -16.80 9.03
C PHE A 23 -16.50 -17.81 9.96
N SER A 24 -15.74 -18.72 9.37
CA SER A 24 -14.91 -19.65 10.15
C SER A 24 -13.77 -18.91 10.85
N SER A 25 -13.22 -19.50 11.93
CA SER A 25 -12.02 -18.98 12.60
C SER A 25 -10.80 -18.87 11.69
N GLU A 26 -10.75 -19.68 10.63
CA GLU A 26 -9.68 -19.67 9.62
C GLU A 26 -9.86 -18.56 8.58
N SER A 27 -10.98 -17.84 8.63
CA SER A 27 -11.24 -16.72 7.74
C SER A 27 -10.31 -15.55 8.09
N ARG A 28 -9.74 -14.94 7.05
CA ARG A 28 -8.88 -13.77 7.17
C ARG A 28 -9.47 -12.63 6.37
N PHE A 29 -9.50 -11.45 6.98
CA PHE A 29 -9.91 -10.19 6.35
C PHE A 29 -8.69 -9.28 6.28
N ILE A 30 -8.45 -8.68 5.12
CA ILE A 30 -7.47 -7.62 4.92
C ILE A 30 -8.24 -6.40 4.49
N ILE A 31 -8.06 -5.30 5.21
CA ILE A 31 -8.73 -4.03 4.93
C ILE A 31 -7.65 -3.01 4.63
N THR A 32 -7.73 -2.37 3.47
CA THR A 32 -6.92 -1.17 3.19
C THR A 32 -7.81 0.05 3.38
N THR A 33 -7.28 1.06 4.04
CA THR A 33 -7.96 2.33 4.27
C THR A 33 -6.92 3.43 4.41
N ARG A 34 -7.31 4.65 4.04
CA ARG A 34 -6.51 5.86 4.29
C ARG A 34 -6.84 6.49 5.65
N ASP A 35 -7.84 5.96 6.35
CA ASP A 35 -8.36 6.51 7.59
C ASP A 35 -8.47 5.42 8.66
N LYS A 36 -7.59 5.50 9.66
CA LYS A 36 -7.54 4.54 10.76
C LYS A 36 -8.84 4.50 11.59
N ARG A 37 -9.64 5.57 11.56
CA ARG A 37 -10.93 5.65 12.27
C ARG A 37 -11.91 4.56 11.83
N VAL A 38 -11.79 4.10 10.59
CA VAL A 38 -12.59 2.96 10.06
C VAL A 38 -12.39 1.69 10.91
N LEU A 39 -11.19 1.50 11.47
CA LEU A 39 -10.86 0.31 12.26
C LEU A 39 -11.36 0.39 13.70
N GLU A 40 -11.67 1.58 14.23
CA GLU A 40 -12.25 1.73 15.58
C GLU A 40 -13.61 1.04 15.72
N LEU A 41 -14.30 0.81 14.60
CA LEU A 41 -15.56 0.07 14.53
C LEU A 41 -15.37 -1.45 14.68
N LEU A 42 -14.13 -1.95 14.62
CA LEU A 42 -13.79 -3.37 14.72
C LEU A 42 -13.34 -3.70 16.16
N GLN A 43 -13.93 -4.74 16.74
CA GLN A 43 -13.58 -5.19 18.09
C GLN A 43 -12.15 -5.73 18.20
N GLU A 44 -11.67 -6.40 17.15
CA GLU A 44 -10.33 -6.99 17.10
C GLU A 44 -9.72 -6.78 15.71
N TYR A 45 -8.54 -6.15 15.66
CA TYR A 45 -7.76 -6.00 14.43
C TYR A 45 -6.26 -5.90 14.71
N LYS A 46 -5.45 -6.16 13.68
CA LYS A 46 -4.02 -5.87 13.68
C LYS A 46 -3.77 -4.73 12.70
N LEU A 47 -3.21 -3.63 13.19
CA LEU A 47 -2.85 -2.50 12.36
C LEU A 47 -1.49 -2.75 11.69
N TYR A 48 -1.42 -2.50 10.39
CA TYR A 48 -0.17 -2.43 9.65
C TYR A 48 -0.14 -1.11 8.89
N GLU A 49 0.87 -0.30 9.17
CA GLU A 49 1.13 0.94 8.46
C GLU A 49 2.29 0.69 7.49
N PRO A 50 2.05 0.76 6.17
CA PRO A 50 3.11 0.63 5.19
C PRO A 50 4.14 1.75 5.37
N GLU A 51 5.41 1.38 5.44
CA GLU A 51 6.52 2.33 5.47
C GLU A 51 6.84 2.84 4.06
N GLU A 52 7.47 4.01 3.98
CA GLU A 52 8.03 4.54 2.74
C GLU A 52 9.07 3.58 2.15
N MET A 53 9.21 3.58 0.82
CA MET A 53 10.20 2.74 0.17
C MET A 53 11.62 3.21 0.50
N SER A 54 12.52 2.25 0.73
CA SER A 54 13.94 2.54 0.82
C SER A 54 14.46 3.18 -0.48
N TYR A 55 15.58 3.89 -0.40
CA TYR A 55 16.22 4.49 -1.57
C TYR A 55 16.49 3.46 -2.69
N ASP A 56 17.09 2.31 -2.36
CA ASP A 56 17.43 1.27 -3.35
C ASP A 56 16.16 0.68 -4.01
N HIS A 57 15.12 0.37 -3.23
CA HIS A 57 13.85 -0.09 -3.80
C HIS A 57 13.18 1.01 -4.65
N SER A 58 13.31 2.27 -4.25
CA SER A 58 12.75 3.40 -5.01
C SER A 58 13.44 3.57 -6.35
N LEU A 59 14.77 3.48 -6.37
CA LEU A 59 15.57 3.51 -7.59
C LEU A 59 15.24 2.33 -8.50
N GLN A 60 15.07 1.13 -7.93
CA GLN A 60 14.67 -0.05 -8.69
C GLN A 60 13.27 0.08 -9.28
N LEU A 61 12.30 0.60 -8.51
CA LEU A 61 10.92 0.79 -8.98
C LEU A 61 10.88 1.79 -10.13
N PHE A 62 11.50 2.96 -9.95
CA PHE A 62 11.57 3.99 -10.99
C PHE A 62 12.27 3.46 -12.25
N SER A 63 13.41 2.78 -12.08
CA SER A 63 14.17 2.23 -13.20
C SER A 63 13.38 1.17 -13.97
N LYS A 64 12.62 0.34 -13.26
CA LYS A 64 11.76 -0.69 -13.86
C LYS A 64 10.60 -0.06 -14.62
N HIS A 65 10.09 1.08 -14.16
CA HIS A 65 9.04 1.81 -14.84
C HIS A 65 9.56 2.53 -16.09
N ALA A 66 10.59 3.37 -15.94
CA ALA A 66 11.12 4.25 -16.99
C ALA A 66 11.96 3.51 -18.05
N PHE A 67 12.79 2.54 -17.63
CA PHE A 67 13.79 1.90 -18.50
C PHE A 67 13.56 0.40 -18.70
N ARG A 68 12.59 -0.21 -17.99
CA ARG A 68 12.39 -1.67 -17.93
C ARG A 68 13.63 -2.43 -17.43
N MET A 69 14.45 -1.77 -16.62
CA MET A 69 15.68 -2.32 -16.03
C MET A 69 15.64 -2.21 -14.50
N HIS A 70 16.49 -2.98 -13.80
CA HIS A 70 16.59 -2.89 -12.35
C HIS A 70 17.29 -1.61 -11.86
N TYR A 71 18.14 -1.02 -12.68
CA TYR A 71 18.92 0.18 -12.37
C TYR A 71 18.93 1.10 -13.59
N PRO A 72 19.13 2.42 -13.41
CA PRO A 72 19.11 3.35 -14.51
C PRO A 72 20.34 3.15 -15.42
N PRO A 73 20.24 3.46 -16.72
CA PRO A 73 21.44 3.58 -17.56
C PRO A 73 22.39 4.62 -16.97
N GLU A 74 23.70 4.44 -17.19
CA GLU A 74 24.74 5.29 -16.60
C GLU A 74 24.52 6.78 -16.90
N ASP A 75 24.13 7.11 -18.13
CA ASP A 75 23.83 8.48 -18.59
C ASP A 75 22.68 9.15 -17.81
N TYR A 76 21.79 8.37 -17.18
CA TYR A 76 20.64 8.85 -16.41
C TYR A 76 20.81 8.69 -14.90
N ALA A 77 21.90 8.10 -14.41
CA ALA A 77 22.06 7.75 -13.00
C ALA A 77 21.87 8.94 -12.05
N THR A 78 22.45 10.10 -12.39
CA THR A 78 22.35 11.32 -11.57
C THR A 78 20.91 11.86 -11.56
N LEU A 79 20.24 11.91 -12.71
CA LEU A 79 18.85 12.38 -12.81
C LEU A 79 17.88 11.47 -12.04
N CYS A 80 18.11 10.15 -12.07
CA CYS A 80 17.28 9.19 -11.35
C CYS A 80 17.47 9.32 -9.83
N ASP A 81 18.71 9.52 -9.37
CA ASP A 81 19.01 9.78 -7.95
C ASP A 81 18.31 11.05 -7.44
N GLU A 82 18.36 12.14 -8.20
CA GLU A 82 17.66 13.39 -7.87
C GLU A 82 16.14 13.18 -7.81
N PHE A 83 15.56 12.52 -8.83
CA PHE A 83 14.13 12.26 -8.88
C PHE A 83 13.65 11.39 -7.72
N VAL A 84 14.36 10.30 -7.42
CA VAL A 84 14.01 9.37 -6.32
C VAL A 84 14.03 10.08 -4.96
N LYS A 85 14.97 11.00 -4.74
CA LYS A 85 15.01 11.84 -3.53
C LYS A 85 13.79 12.74 -3.41
N VAL A 86 13.35 13.34 -4.52
CA VAL A 86 12.14 14.19 -4.56
C VAL A 86 10.87 13.37 -4.33
N ALA A 87 10.80 12.16 -4.90
CA ALA A 87 9.67 11.25 -4.73
C ALA A 87 9.54 10.70 -3.30
N ALA A 88 10.57 10.85 -2.46
CA ALA A 88 10.56 10.56 -1.02
C ALA A 88 10.00 9.17 -0.66
N GLY A 89 10.38 8.14 -1.43
CA GLY A 89 9.96 6.77 -1.18
C GLY A 89 8.47 6.48 -1.45
N LEU A 90 7.71 7.41 -2.03
CA LEU A 90 6.31 7.21 -2.38
C LEU A 90 6.19 6.41 -3.69
N PRO A 91 5.71 5.15 -3.66
CA PRO A 91 5.66 4.30 -4.85
C PRO A 91 4.85 4.93 -6.00
N LEU A 92 3.78 5.67 -5.67
CA LEU A 92 2.90 6.30 -6.65
C LEU A 92 3.60 7.44 -7.41
N ALA A 93 4.53 8.16 -6.78
CA ALA A 93 5.33 9.18 -7.44
C ALA A 93 6.46 8.59 -8.30
N LEU A 94 6.91 7.37 -7.98
CA LEU A 94 8.00 6.67 -8.68
C LEU A 94 7.54 5.88 -9.91
N SER A 95 6.23 5.66 -10.06
CA SER A 95 5.63 4.79 -11.09
C SER A 95 4.56 5.49 -11.94
N SER A 96 4.52 6.82 -11.86
CA SER A 96 3.69 7.71 -12.66
C SER A 96 4.19 7.85 -14.10
#